data_AF-A0A357V2K5-F1
#
_entry.id   AF-A0A357V2K5-F1
#
_cell.length_a   1.000
_cell.length_b   1.000
_cell.length_c   1.000
_cell.angle_alpha   90.00
_cell.angle_beta   90.00
_cell.angle_gamma   90.00
#
_symmetry.space_group_name_H-M   'P 1'
#
loop_
_entity.id
_entity.type
_entity.pdbx_description
1 polymer ?
#
loop_
_entity_poly.entity_id
_entity_poly.type
_entity_poly.pdbx_seq_one_letter_code
_entity_poly.pdbx_strand_id
1 'polypeptide(L)'
;ATETKVRSHLGRFGFSGDLANSKVEVLSGGEKARLLFALMSTEAPHILFLDEPTNHLDVDAREALVQALNEYDGAIVLVTHDSHLIDLVCDRLWLVAD
;
A
#
# COMPACT_ATOMS: atom_id res chain seq x y z
N ALA A 1 1.06 -1.55 20.51
CA ALA A 1 0.54 -2.84 20.03
C ALA A 1 1.41 -3.97 20.56
N THR A 2 0.89 -5.19 20.75
CA THR A 2 1.73 -6.36 21.07
C THR A 2 2.58 -6.74 19.86
N GLU A 3 3.76 -7.34 20.06
CA GLU A 3 4.64 -7.78 18.97
C GLU A 3 3.89 -8.71 18.00
N THR A 4 3.10 -9.64 18.53
CA THR A 4 2.26 -10.54 17.72
C THR A 4 1.32 -9.76 16.79
N LYS A 5 0.68 -8.69 17.28
CA LYS A 5 -0.23 -7.88 16.45
C LYS A 5 0.53 -7.16 15.33
N VAL A 6 1.73 -6.65 15.61
CA VAL A 6 2.57 -5.99 14.60
C VAL A 6 3.05 -7.00 13.55
N ARG A 7 3.50 -8.18 13.96
CA ARG A 7 3.92 -9.25 13.05
C ARG A 7 2.77 -9.77 12.19
N SER A 8 1.57 -9.93 12.75
CA SER A 8 0.38 -10.29 11.98
C SER A 8 0.02 -9.22 10.96
N HIS A 9 0.10 -7.94 11.33
CA HIS A 9 -0.16 -6.82 10.41
C HIS A 9 0.85 -6.78 9.27
N LEU A 10 2.14 -6.80 9.59
CA LEU A 10 3.23 -6.88 8.61
C LEU A 10 3.11 -8.09 7.69
N GLY A 11 2.69 -9.23 8.23
CA GLY A 11 2.45 -10.46 7.47
C GLY A 11 1.38 -10.31 6.39
N ARG A 12 0.33 -9.48 6.60
CA ARG A 12 -0.69 -9.18 5.57
C ARG A 12 -0.04 -8.50 4.35
N PHE A 13 0.99 -7.69 4.56
CA PHE A 13 1.74 -7.02 3.48
C PHE A 13 2.94 -7.81 2.97
N GLY A 14 3.03 -9.11 3.28
CA GLY A 14 4.09 -10.01 2.83
C GLY A 14 5.40 -9.94 3.63
N PHE A 15 5.46 -9.19 4.73
CA PHE A 15 6.61 -9.15 5.63
C PHE A 15 6.50 -10.25 6.68
N SER A 16 7.07 -11.42 6.38
CA SER A 16 7.08 -12.58 7.28
C SER A 16 8.48 -13.20 7.38
N GLY A 17 8.68 -14.07 8.39
CA GLY A 17 9.96 -14.73 8.63
C GLY A 17 11.12 -13.73 8.82
N ASP A 18 12.23 -13.97 8.12
CA ASP A 18 13.42 -13.13 8.21
C ASP A 18 13.21 -11.73 7.61
N LEU A 19 12.35 -11.61 6.59
CA LEU A 19 12.06 -10.32 5.94
C LEU A 19 11.45 -9.32 6.92
N ALA A 20 10.65 -9.80 7.89
CA ALA A 20 10.08 -8.95 8.94
C ALA A 20 11.13 -8.35 9.90
N ASN A 21 12.35 -8.91 9.92
CA ASN A 21 13.47 -8.41 10.73
C ASN A 21 14.57 -7.75 9.87
N SER A 22 14.42 -7.71 8.54
CA SER A 22 15.37 -7.06 7.64
C SER A 22 15.39 -5.55 7.88
N LYS A 23 16.58 -4.95 7.74
CA LYS A 23 16.71 -3.49 7.77
C LYS A 23 16.03 -2.87 6.57
N VAL A 24 15.38 -1.71 6.75
CA VAL A 24 14.70 -0.98 5.67
C VAL A 24 15.64 -0.63 4.51
N GLU A 25 16.94 -0.40 4.80
CA GLU A 25 17.95 -0.06 3.79
C GLU A 25 18.12 -1.15 2.72
N VAL A 26 17.96 -2.43 3.10
CA VAL A 26 18.16 -3.58 2.19
C VAL A 26 16.90 -3.95 1.40
N LEU A 27 15.75 -3.32 1.71
CA LEU A 27 14.50 -3.58 1.02
C LEU A 27 14.53 -3.02 -0.42
N SER A 28 13.91 -3.75 -1.34
CA SER A 28 13.66 -3.27 -2.71
C SER A 28 12.72 -2.06 -2.72
N GLY A 29 12.60 -1.40 -3.88
CA GLY A 29 11.63 -0.31 -4.06
C GLY A 29 10.20 -0.75 -3.71
N GLY A 30 9.80 -1.94 -4.18
CA GLY A 30 8.46 -2.46 -3.94
C GLY A 30 8.19 -2.98 -2.54
N GLU A 31 9.22 -3.49 -1.88
CA GLU A 31 9.13 -3.76 -0.44
C GLU A 31 8.99 -2.46 0.34
N LYS A 32 9.74 -1.40 0.02
CA LYS A 32 9.57 -0.10 0.69
C LYS A 32 8.16 0.47 0.51
N ALA A 33 7.58 0.34 -0.69
CA ALA A 33 6.20 0.77 -0.95
C ALA A 33 5.17 0.00 -0.09
N ARG A 34 5.25 -1.34 -0.05
CA ARG A 34 4.38 -2.15 0.82
C ARG A 34 4.58 -1.84 2.29
N LEU A 35 5.83 -1.62 2.73
CA LEU A 35 6.12 -1.28 4.11
C LEU A 35 5.52 0.08 4.49
N LEU A 36 5.64 1.08 3.61
CA LEU A 36 5.01 2.40 3.82
C LEU A 36 3.49 2.26 3.96
N PHE A 37 2.86 1.48 3.09
CA PHE A 37 1.41 1.24 3.18
C PHE A 37 1.02 0.46 4.45
N ALA A 38 1.82 -0.54 4.86
CA ALA A 38 1.64 -1.25 6.12
C ALA A 38 1.72 -0.29 7.33
N LEU A 39 2.67 0.66 7.31
CA LEU A 39 2.80 1.67 8.35
C LEU A 39 1.58 2.59 8.39
N MET A 40 1.11 3.09 7.24
CA MET A 40 -0.07 3.96 7.14
C MET A 40 -1.36 3.26 7.62
N SER A 41 -1.49 1.97 7.33
CA SER A 41 -2.65 1.16 7.74
C SER A 41 -2.59 0.63 9.17
N THR A 42 -1.51 0.90 9.93
CA THR A 42 -1.30 0.34 11.28
C THR A 42 -2.41 0.70 12.26
N GLU A 43 -2.98 1.90 12.15
CA GLU A 43 -4.10 2.35 12.98
C GLU A 43 -5.47 1.87 12.47
N ALA A 44 -5.50 1.11 11.37
CA ALA A 44 -6.71 0.68 10.67
C ALA A 44 -7.69 1.86 10.43
N PRO A 45 -7.26 2.95 9.75
CA PRO A 45 -8.14 4.08 9.53
C PRO A 45 -9.35 3.68 8.66
N HIS A 46 -10.53 4.23 8.97
CA HIS A 46 -11.72 3.94 8.19
C HIS A 46 -11.61 4.43 6.73
N ILE A 47 -10.84 5.50 6.50
CA ILE A 47 -10.62 6.12 5.20
C ILE A 47 -9.14 6.48 5.06
N LEU A 48 -8.54 6.16 3.93
CA LEU A 48 -7.16 6.48 3.59
C LEU A 48 -7.13 7.34 2.31
N PHE A 49 -6.39 8.45 2.34
CA PHE A 49 -6.24 9.36 1.21
C PHE A 49 -4.85 9.20 0.61
N LEU A 50 -4.80 8.96 -0.70
CA LEU A 50 -3.55 8.83 -1.46
C LEU A 50 -3.54 9.84 -2.60
N ASP A 51 -2.49 10.64 -2.63
CA ASP A 51 -2.22 11.58 -3.71
C ASP A 51 -0.99 11.11 -4.49
N GLU A 52 -1.21 10.72 -5.74
CA GLU A 52 -0.21 10.18 -6.68
C GLU A 52 0.72 9.11 -6.07
N PRO A 53 0.17 7.99 -5.55
CA PRO A 53 0.95 7.03 -4.79
C PRO A 53 1.90 6.17 -5.63
N THR A 54 1.79 6.22 -6.97
CA THR A 54 2.69 5.49 -7.89
C THR A 54 3.90 6.30 -8.30
N ASN A 55 4.01 7.56 -7.89
CA ASN A 55 5.13 8.39 -8.27
C ASN A 55 6.44 7.81 -7.71
N HIS A 56 7.47 7.76 -8.55
CA HIS A 56 8.79 7.17 -8.24
C HIS A 56 8.78 5.65 -7.93
N LEU A 57 7.68 4.93 -8.20
CA LEU A 57 7.64 3.47 -8.08
C LEU A 57 8.13 2.79 -9.35
N ASP A 58 8.95 1.76 -9.19
CA ASP A 58 9.24 0.82 -10.26
C ASP A 58 8.04 -0.14 -10.49
N VAL A 59 8.16 -1.03 -11.47
CA VAL A 59 7.06 -1.94 -11.85
C VAL A 59 6.67 -2.84 -10.68
N ASP A 60 7.66 -3.44 -10.03
CA ASP A 60 7.44 -4.36 -8.90
C ASP A 60 6.77 -3.62 -7.73
N ALA A 61 7.18 -2.38 -7.45
CA ALA A 61 6.59 -1.55 -6.42
C ALA A 61 5.15 -1.15 -6.70
N ARG A 62 4.83 -0.85 -7.96
CA ARG A 62 3.47 -0.54 -8.37
C ARG A 62 2.55 -1.75 -8.19
N GLU A 63 2.97 -2.94 -8.60
CA GLU A 63 2.19 -4.17 -8.40
C GLU A 63 1.96 -4.45 -6.91
N ALA A 64 3.01 -4.25 -6.11
CA ALA A 64 2.93 -4.46 -4.68
C ALA A 64 1.99 -3.45 -3.98
N LEU A 65 1.95 -2.20 -4.46
CA LEU A 65 0.98 -1.21 -4.03
C LEU A 65 -0.45 -1.61 -4.42
N VAL A 66 -0.68 -2.02 -5.67
CA VAL A 66 -2.01 -2.49 -6.14
C VAL A 66 -2.53 -3.61 -5.24
N GLN A 67 -1.70 -4.61 -4.94
CA GLN A 67 -2.08 -5.70 -4.04
C GLN A 67 -2.46 -5.17 -2.64
N ALA A 68 -1.63 -4.30 -2.07
CA ALA A 68 -1.88 -3.73 -0.75
C ALA A 68 -3.17 -2.90 -0.68
N LEU A 69 -3.50 -2.15 -1.75
CA LEU A 69 -4.75 -1.39 -1.86
C LEU A 69 -5.96 -2.32 -1.91
N ASN A 70 -5.88 -3.41 -2.68
CA ASN A 70 -6.98 -4.38 -2.80
C ASN A 70 -7.20 -5.23 -1.54
N GLU A 71 -6.16 -5.41 -0.72
CA GLU A 71 -6.26 -6.13 0.57
C GLU A 71 -6.67 -5.23 1.75
N TYR A 72 -6.82 -3.93 1.51
CA TYR A 72 -7.16 -2.98 2.56
C TYR A 72 -8.65 -3.05 2.92
N ASP A 73 -8.94 -3.31 4.20
CA ASP A 73 -10.32 -3.49 4.68
C ASP A 73 -11.11 -2.16 4.81
N GLY A 74 -10.45 -1.00 4.71
CA GLY A 74 -11.07 0.33 4.82
C GLY A 74 -11.39 0.98 3.47
N ALA A 75 -11.97 2.18 3.49
CA ALA A 75 -12.18 2.94 2.25
C ALA A 75 -10.90 3.66 1.81
N ILE A 76 -10.71 3.79 0.50
CA ILE A 76 -9.57 4.50 -0.10
C ILE A 76 -10.11 5.60 -1.01
N VAL A 77 -9.57 6.80 -0.86
CA VAL A 77 -9.72 7.89 -1.82
C VAL A 77 -8.37 8.07 -2.50
N LEU A 78 -8.34 7.74 -3.79
CA LEU A 78 -7.13 7.76 -4.60
C LEU A 78 -7.22 8.91 -5.61
N VAL A 79 -6.20 9.77 -5.62
CA VAL A 79 -5.95 10.76 -6.66
C VAL A 79 -4.76 10.27 -7.47
N THR A 80 -4.98 10.04 -8.77
CA THR A 80 -3.89 9.63 -9.65
C THR A 80 -4.22 9.95 -11.11
N HIS A 81 -3.17 10.16 -11.92
CA HIS A 81 -3.25 10.16 -13.37
C HIS A 81 -2.94 8.79 -14.01
N ASP A 82 -2.64 7.76 -13.21
CA ASP A 82 -2.32 6.42 -13.69
C ASP A 82 -3.60 5.63 -14.02
N SER A 83 -3.94 5.53 -15.30
CA SER A 83 -5.10 4.78 -15.78
C SER A 83 -5.03 3.29 -15.44
N HIS A 84 -3.83 2.71 -15.40
CA HIS A 84 -3.67 1.29 -15.10
C HIS A 84 -3.94 1.00 -13.63
N LEU A 85 -3.49 1.88 -12.73
CA LEU A 85 -3.84 1.80 -11.32
C LEU A 85 -5.35 1.90 -11.13
N ILE A 86 -5.99 2.89 -11.77
CA ILE A 86 -7.44 3.10 -11.70
C ILE A 86 -8.19 1.82 -12.10
N ASP A 87 -7.81 1.20 -13.22
CA ASP A 87 -8.47 -0.02 -13.72
C ASP A 87 -8.33 -1.22 -12.76
N LEU A 88 -7.27 -1.26 -11.93
CA LEU A 88 -6.97 -2.39 -11.05
C LEU A 88 -7.54 -2.27 -9.64
N VAL A 89 -7.81 -1.06 -9.14
CA VAL A 89 -8.18 -0.83 -7.73
C VAL A 89 -9.44 0.02 -7.52
N CYS A 90 -9.87 0.82 -8.51
CA CYS A 90 -10.97 1.74 -8.30
C CYS A 90 -12.35 1.10 -8.51
N ASP A 91 -13.15 1.04 -7.45
CA ASP A 91 -14.57 0.67 -7.56
C ASP A 91 -15.43 1.78 -8.20
N ARG A 92 -15.00 3.04 -8.03
CA ARG A 92 -15.73 4.24 -8.46
C ARG A 92 -14.76 5.30 -8.97
N LEU A 93 -14.96 5.74 -10.21
CA LEU A 93 -14.20 6.84 -10.80
C LEU A 93 -14.96 8.16 -10.68
N TRP A 94 -14.29 9.19 -10.18
CA TRP A 94 -14.79 10.56 -10.13
C TRP A 94 -13.90 11.42 -11.03
N LEU A 95 -14.49 12.00 -12.08
CA LEU A 95 -13.80 12.93 -12.95
C LEU A 95 -14.07 14.34 -12.44
N VAL A 96 -13.01 15.06 -12.10
CA VAL A 96 -13.08 16.48 -11.77
C VAL A 96 -13.10 17.24 -13.09
N ALA A 97 -14.22 17.90 -13.38
CA ALA A 97 -14.40 18.77 -14.54
C ALA A 97 -14.97 20.12 -14.06
N ASP A 98 -14.69 21.17 -14.83
CA ASP A 98 -15.21 22.53 -14.61
C ASP A 98 -16.73 22.64 -14.86
#